data_AF-A0A090X8E9-F1
#
_entry.id   AF-A0A090X8E9-F1
#
_cell.length_a   1.000
_cell.length_b   1.000
_cell.length_c   1.000
_cell.angle_alpha   90.00
_cell.angle_beta   90.00
_cell.angle_gamma   90.00
#
_symmetry.space_group_name_H-M   'P 1'
#
loop_
_entity.id
_entity.type
_entity.pdbx_description
1 polymer ?
#
loop_
_entity_poly.entity_id
_entity_poly.type
_entity_poly.pdbx_seq_one_letter_code
_entity_poly.pdbx_strand_id
1 'polypeptide(L)'
;LLRNLDVGSVQTPLKYINQVWENGELSGEWKHSEIILIPKPGKELCLENLQPIAFASCAAKLMERVVLKRLQLHMEKTVEFSHTMFAFREHLSTQDVMLPLKEDILGPFPGRRPKQCSP
;
A
#
# COMPACT_ATOMS: atom_id res chain seq x y z
N LEU A 1 5.30 14.28 0.86
CA LEU A 1 4.25 15.25 0.46
C LEU A 1 4.57 16.60 1.06
N LEU A 2 4.59 16.75 2.38
CA LEU A 2 4.97 18.02 3.03
C LEU A 2 6.29 17.88 3.79
N ARG A 3 7.40 17.71 3.06
CA ARG A 3 8.72 17.41 3.67
C ARG A 3 9.46 18.65 4.19
N ASN A 4 9.06 19.85 3.75
CA ASN A 4 9.78 21.09 3.99
C ASN A 4 8.98 22.08 4.86
N LEU A 5 8.13 21.57 5.75
CA LEU A 5 7.46 22.39 6.76
C LEU A 5 8.40 22.60 7.95
N ASP A 6 8.39 23.79 8.55
CA ASP A 6 9.04 23.99 9.83
C ASP A 6 8.34 23.16 10.93
N VAL A 7 9.07 22.88 12.02
CA VAL A 7 8.59 22.01 13.11
C VAL A 7 7.31 22.55 13.75
N GLY A 8 7.13 23.87 13.79
CA GLY A 8 5.92 24.52 14.29
C GLY A 8 4.72 24.30 13.36
N SER A 9 4.93 24.44 12.05
CA SER A 9 3.88 24.30 11.04
C SER A 9 3.38 22.87 10.84
N VAL A 10 4.09 21.84 11.31
CA VAL A 10 3.61 20.46 11.28
C VAL A 10 2.44 20.23 12.26
N GLN A 11 2.35 21.02 13.33
CA GLN A 11 1.32 20.85 14.35
C GLN A 11 -0.08 21.15 13.81
N THR A 12 -0.20 22.15 12.94
CA THR A 12 -1.48 22.56 12.34
C THR A 12 -2.15 21.45 11.52
N PRO A 13 -1.51 20.85 10.48
CA PRO A 13 -2.11 19.76 9.72
C PRO A 13 -2.31 18.51 10.56
N LEU A 14 -1.46 18.23 11.55
CA LEU A 14 -1.65 17.10 12.46
C LEU A 14 -2.95 17.25 13.29
N LYS A 15 -3.16 18.42 13.90
CA LYS A 15 -4.39 18.73 14.64
C LYS A 15 -5.62 18.59 13.76
N TYR A 16 -5.57 19.16 12.55
CA TYR A 16 -6.67 19.08 11.60
C TYR A 16 -7.01 17.63 11.20
N ILE A 17 -5.99 16.81 10.89
CA ILE A 17 -6.19 15.40 10.54
C ILE A 17 -6.79 14.60 11.69
N ASN A 18 -6.35 14.84 12.92
CA ASN A 18 -6.91 14.16 14.09
C ASN A 18 -8.37 14.56 14.33
N GLN A 19 -8.71 15.84 14.16
CA GLN A 19 -10.10 16.31 14.23
C GLN A 19 -10.99 15.62 13.18
N VAL A 20 -10.52 15.53 11.93
CA VAL A 20 -11.23 14.81 10.85
C VAL A 20 -11.39 13.32 11.19
N TRP A 21 -10.36 12.69 11.77
CA TRP A 21 -10.41 11.29 12.18
C TRP A 21 -11.44 11.04 13.29
N GLU A 22 -11.51 11.92 14.29
CA GLU A 22 -12.45 11.80 15.41
C GLU A 22 -13.90 12.09 14.98
N ASN A 23 -14.10 13.11 14.14
CA ASN A 23 -15.43 13.52 13.71
C ASN A 23 -15.99 12.63 12.58
N GLY A 24 -15.12 11.97 11.80
CA GLY A 24 -15.52 11.14 10.66
C GLY A 24 -15.99 11.95 9.44
N GLU A 25 -15.81 13.26 9.43
CA GLU A 25 -16.27 14.15 8.37
C GLU A 25 -15.13 14.62 7.46
N LEU A 26 -15.17 14.23 6.19
CA LEU A 26 -14.24 14.66 5.16
C LEU A 26 -14.79 15.88 4.41
N SER A 27 -13.94 16.88 4.19
CA SER A 27 -14.26 18.01 3.31
C SER A 27 -14.64 17.52 1.90
N GLY A 28 -15.58 18.21 1.24
CA GLY A 28 -15.99 17.90 -0.13
C GLY A 28 -14.81 17.92 -1.12
N GLU A 29 -13.85 18.82 -0.90
CA GLU A 29 -12.64 18.92 -1.74
C GLU A 29 -11.77 17.67 -1.67
N TRP A 30 -11.78 16.95 -0.54
CA TRP A 30 -10.99 15.73 -0.38
C TRP A 30 -11.64 14.53 -1.09
N LYS A 31 -12.92 14.64 -1.42
CA LYS A 31 -13.67 13.64 -2.19
C LYS A 31 -13.53 13.84 -3.70
N HIS A 32 -12.90 14.93 -4.12
CA HIS A 32 -12.63 15.23 -5.52
C HIS A 32 -11.19 14.86 -5.88
N SER A 33 -10.99 14.28 -7.05
CA SER A 33 -9.66 14.01 -7.62
C SER A 33 -9.66 14.28 -9.11
N GLU A 34 -8.60 14.90 -9.60
CA GLU A 34 -8.38 15.09 -11.03
C GLU A 34 -7.86 13.79 -11.65
N ILE A 35 -8.41 13.37 -12.79
CA ILE A 35 -7.95 12.16 -13.49
C ILE A 35 -6.97 12.55 -14.58
N ILE A 36 -5.73 12.07 -14.47
CA ILE A 36 -4.68 12.26 -15.46
C ILE A 36 -4.45 10.94 -16.19
N LEU A 37 -4.44 10.97 -17.51
CA LEU A 37 -4.18 9.81 -18.36
C LEU A 37 -2.68 9.71 -18.68
N ILE A 38 -2.06 8.57 -18.33
CA ILE A 38 -0.65 8.31 -18.63
C ILE A 38 -0.53 7.14 -19.61
N PRO A 39 0.23 7.25 -20.72
CA PRO A 39 0.49 6.13 -21.62
C PRO A 39 1.18 4.95 -20.93
N LYS A 40 0.72 3.72 -21.21
CA LYS A 40 1.45 2.51 -20.83
C LYS A 40 2.77 2.43 -21.61
N PRO A 41 3.89 2.08 -20.96
CA PRO A 41 5.18 2.01 -21.63
C PRO A 41 5.19 0.92 -22.71
N GLY A 42 5.84 1.21 -23.84
CA GLY A 42 6.03 0.25 -24.95
C GLY A 42 4.77 -0.09 -25.75
N LYS A 43 3.69 0.68 -25.63
CA LYS A 43 2.45 0.50 -26.39
C LYS A 43 2.12 1.72 -27.24
N GLU A 44 1.37 1.51 -28.31
CA GLU A 44 0.86 2.58 -29.15
C GLU A 44 -0.08 3.51 -28.37
N LEU A 45 -0.08 4.79 -28.73
CA LEU A 45 -0.90 5.83 -28.09
C LEU A 45 -2.38 5.71 -28.51
N CYS A 46 -3.06 4.73 -27.93
CA CYS A 46 -4.50 4.51 -28.08
C CYS A 46 -5.19 4.65 -26.72
N LEU A 47 -6.49 4.99 -26.71
CA LEU A 47 -7.26 5.18 -25.47
C LEU A 47 -7.19 3.96 -24.53
N GLU A 48 -7.21 2.74 -25.07
CA GLU A 48 -7.10 1.47 -24.33
C GLU A 48 -5.73 1.28 -23.63
N ASN A 49 -4.72 1.96 -24.16
CA ASN A 49 -3.34 1.94 -23.66
C ASN A 49 -3.05 3.09 -22.70
N LEU A 50 -4.02 3.94 -22.38
CA LEU A 50 -3.89 4.94 -21.32
C LEU A 50 -4.25 4.34 -19.96
N GLN A 51 -3.50 4.73 -18.94
CA GLN A 51 -3.75 4.38 -17.55
C GLN A 51 -4.24 5.64 -16.81
N PRO A 52 -5.48 5.66 -16.31
CA PRO A 52 -5.97 6.75 -15.49
C PRO A 52 -5.30 6.73 -14.11
N ILE A 53 -4.85 7.90 -13.66
CA ILE A 53 -4.31 8.13 -12.32
C ILE A 53 -5.12 9.24 -11.65
N ALA A 54 -5.59 8.96 -10.44
CA ALA A 54 -6.28 9.95 -9.63
C ALA A 54 -5.28 10.83 -8.86
N PHE A 55 -5.34 12.14 -9.13
CA PHE A 55 -4.57 13.16 -8.45
C PHE A 55 -5.43 13.82 -7.37
N ALA A 56 -5.20 13.41 -6.12
CA ALA A 56 -5.87 13.95 -4.95
C ALA A 56 -5.09 15.14 -4.37
N SER A 57 -5.78 16.01 -3.62
CA SER A 57 -5.13 17.13 -2.92
C SER A 57 -4.06 16.63 -1.93
N CYS A 58 -3.03 17.46 -1.68
CA CYS A 58 -1.96 17.12 -0.74
C CYS A 58 -2.48 16.73 0.65
N ALA A 59 -3.58 17.38 1.09
CA ALA A 59 -4.20 17.14 2.39
C ALA A 59 -4.96 15.80 2.41
N ALA A 60 -5.74 15.50 1.37
CA ALA A 60 -6.39 14.20 1.22
C ALA A 60 -5.36 13.06 1.15
N LYS A 61 -4.29 13.24 0.36
CA LYS A 61 -3.19 12.26 0.25
C LYS A 61 -2.43 12.07 1.57
N LEU A 62 -2.33 13.11 2.39
CA LEU A 62 -1.74 13.02 3.72
C LEU A 62 -2.64 12.18 4.64
N MET A 63 -3.95 12.43 4.63
CA MET A 63 -4.93 11.64 5.38
C MET A 63 -4.89 10.16 4.98
N GLU A 64 -4.93 9.86 3.68
CA GLU A 64 -4.81 8.49 3.15
C GLU A 64 -3.58 7.76 3.72
N ARG A 65 -2.43 8.43 3.79
CA ARG A 65 -1.20 7.84 4.35
C ARG A 65 -1.29 7.60 5.84
N VAL A 66 -1.91 8.49 6.60
CA VAL A 66 -2.12 8.31 8.05
C VAL A 66 -3.02 7.11 8.29
N VAL A 67 -4.14 6.99 7.55
CA VAL A 67 -5.05 5.85 7.64
C VAL A 67 -4.35 4.56 7.24
N LEU A 68 -3.67 4.55 6.10
CA LEU A 68 -2.93 3.37 5.61
C LEU A 68 -1.93 2.87 6.65
N LYS A 69 -1.12 3.76 7.25
CA LYS A 69 -0.13 3.36 8.24
C LYS A 69 -0.78 2.78 9.49
N ARG A 70 -1.88 3.37 9.96
CA ARG A 70 -2.65 2.83 11.12
C ARG A 70 -3.24 1.46 10.80
N LEU A 71 -3.81 1.27 9.61
CA LEU A 71 -4.37 0.00 9.17
C LEU A 71 -3.29 -1.07 9.02
N GLN A 72 -2.17 -0.77 8.37
CA GLN A 72 -1.05 -1.71 8.24
C GLN A 72 -0.54 -2.18 9.61
N LEU A 73 -0.32 -1.24 10.54
CA LEU A 73 0.11 -1.59 11.91
C LEU A 73 -0.92 -2.44 12.66
N HIS A 74 -2.22 -2.23 12.41
CA HIS A 74 -3.27 -3.04 13.01
C HIS A 74 -3.30 -4.44 12.39
N MET A 75 -3.31 -4.52 11.05
CA MET A 75 -3.38 -5.79 10.33
C MET A 75 -2.16 -6.67 10.61
N GLU A 76 -0.95 -6.12 10.71
CA GLU A 76 0.24 -6.91 11.08
C GLU A 76 0.16 -7.49 12.51
N LYS A 77 -0.68 -6.92 13.39
CA LYS A 77 -0.90 -7.43 14.74
C LYS A 77 -2.06 -8.40 14.85
N THR A 78 -3.10 -8.23 14.05
CA THR A 78 -4.38 -8.95 14.21
C THR A 78 -4.66 -9.95 13.10
N VAL A 79 -4.10 -9.76 11.91
CA VAL A 79 -4.33 -10.59 10.73
C VAL A 79 -3.11 -11.46 10.50
N GLU A 80 -3.34 -12.77 10.46
CA GLU A 80 -2.32 -13.70 10.01
C GLU A 80 -2.22 -13.64 8.48
N PHE A 81 -1.28 -12.84 7.97
CA PHE A 81 -1.01 -12.78 6.54
C PHE A 81 -0.45 -14.10 6.03
N SER A 82 -0.86 -14.51 4.83
CA SER A 82 -0.26 -15.67 4.17
C SER A 82 1.26 -15.47 4.04
N HIS A 83 2.03 -16.51 4.36
CA HIS A 83 3.49 -16.51 4.20
C HIS A 83 3.94 -16.34 2.74
N THR A 84 3.04 -16.51 1.78
CA THR A 84 3.28 -16.27 0.35
C THR A 84 2.93 -14.85 -0.12
N MET A 85 2.40 -14.00 0.78
CA MET A 85 2.04 -12.63 0.46
C MET A 85 3.19 -11.67 0.77
N PHE A 86 3.95 -11.32 -0.28
CA PHE A 86 5.11 -10.42 -0.17
C PHE A 86 4.79 -8.98 -0.58
N ALA A 87 3.75 -8.77 -1.38
CA ALA A 87 3.41 -7.44 -1.89
C ALA A 87 2.87 -6.52 -0.78
N PHE A 88 3.24 -5.24 -0.84
CA PHE A 88 2.71 -4.17 0.01
C PHE A 88 2.90 -4.33 1.52
N ARG A 89 3.88 -5.15 1.94
CA ARG A 89 4.28 -5.31 3.35
C ARG A 89 5.60 -4.63 3.63
N GLU A 90 5.78 -4.19 4.87
CA GLU A 90 7.05 -3.61 5.29
C GLU A 90 8.14 -4.69 5.26
N HIS A 91 9.34 -4.31 4.82
CA HIS A 91 10.52 -5.19 4.75
C HIS A 91 10.43 -6.40 3.82
N LEU A 92 9.41 -6.49 2.97
CA LEU A 92 9.32 -7.50 1.91
C LEU A 92 9.39 -6.83 0.52
N SER A 93 10.11 -7.47 -0.38
CA SER A 93 10.34 -7.04 -1.75
C SER A 93 9.99 -8.15 -2.74
N THR A 94 9.90 -7.79 -4.02
CA THR A 94 9.71 -8.77 -5.11
C THR A 94 10.86 -9.78 -5.18
N GLN A 95 12.06 -9.43 -4.68
CA GLN A 95 13.21 -10.33 -4.69
C GLN A 95 13.06 -11.46 -3.66
N ASP A 96 12.39 -11.20 -2.54
CA ASP A 96 12.18 -12.21 -1.48
C ASP A 96 11.30 -13.37 -1.96
N VAL A 97 10.46 -13.13 -2.97
CA VAL A 97 9.65 -14.16 -3.65
C VAL A 97 10.52 -15.18 -4.38
N MET A 98 11.71 -14.80 -4.83
CA MET A 98 12.56 -15.67 -5.66
C MET A 98 13.10 -16.87 -4.88
N LEU A 99 13.34 -16.72 -3.58
CA LEU A 99 13.82 -17.80 -2.72
C LEU A 99 12.85 -18.98 -2.66
N PRO A 100 11.59 -18.81 -2.21
CA PRO A 100 10.62 -19.91 -2.19
C PRO A 100 10.32 -20.41 -3.61
N LEU A 101 10.26 -19.53 -4.61
CA LEU A 101 10.03 -19.94 -5.99
C LEU A 101 11.15 -20.85 -6.52
N LYS A 102 12.41 -20.54 -6.20
CA LYS A 102 13.57 -21.37 -6.56
C LYS A 102 13.50 -22.72 -5.86
N GLU A 103 13.21 -22.75 -4.56
CA GLU A 103 13.10 -24.01 -3.82
C GLU A 103 11.92 -24.86 -4.31
N ASP A 104 10.81 -24.25 -4.73
CA ASP A 104 9.66 -24.97 -5.30
C ASP A 104 9.99 -25.61 -6.67
N ILE A 105 10.83 -24.96 -7.48
CA ILE A 105 11.17 -25.42 -8.84
C ILE A 105 12.38 -26.36 -8.85
N LEU A 106 13.43 -26.01 -8.10
CA LEU A 106 14.74 -26.66 -8.13
C LEU A 106 15.07 -27.46 -6.86
N GLY A 107 14.27 -27.30 -5.80
CA GLY A 107 14.44 -28.10 -4.60
C GLY A 107 14.24 -29.58 -4.88
N PRO A 108 14.82 -30.47 -4.06
CA PRO A 108 14.61 -31.90 -4.21
C PRO A 108 13.11 -32.19 -4.11
N PHE A 109 12.53 -32.78 -5.16
CA PHE A 109 11.13 -33.22 -5.16
C PHE A 109 10.89 -34.06 -3.91
N PRO A 110 10.01 -33.64 -2.99
CA PRO A 110 9.67 -34.48 -1.86
C PRO A 110 8.82 -35.62 -2.42
N GLY A 111 9.45 -36.76 -2.69
CA GLY A 111 8.73 -38.03 -2.73
C GLY A 111 7.97 -38.16 -1.42
N ARG A 112 6.66 -37.87 -1.44
CA ARG A 112 5.71 -37.91 -0.31
C ARG A 112 6.26 -37.32 1.01
N ARG A 113 5.92 -36.06 1.31
CA ARG A 113 5.97 -35.59 2.71
C ARG A 113 5.07 -36.50 3.57
N PRO A 114 5.58 -37.23 4.57
CA PRO A 114 4.72 -37.91 5.54
C PRO A 114 3.88 -36.84 6.24
N LYS A 115 2.57 -37.09 6.40
CA LYS A 115 1.69 -36.22 7.17
C LYS A 115 2.30 -36.04 8.57
N GLN A 116 2.81 -34.85 8.88
CA GLN A 116 3.10 -34.50 10.26
C GLN A 116 1.75 -34.39 10.98
N CYS A 117 1.51 -35.28 11.95
CA CYS A 117 0.43 -35.10 12.91
C CYS A 117 0.83 -33.96 13.86
N SER A 118 0.02 -32.92 13.91
CA SER A 118 0.12 -31.88 14.94
C SER A 118 -0.23 -32.47 16.31
N PRO A 119 0.41 -32.04 17.41
CA PRO A 119 -0.09 -32.26 18.76
C PRO A 119 -1.38 -31.46 19.03
#